data_AF-A0A2V6D9I0-F1
#
_entry.id   AF-A0A2V6D9I0-F1
#
_cell.length_a   1.000
_cell.length_b   1.000
_cell.length_c   1.000
_cell.angle_alpha   90.00
_cell.angle_beta   90.00
_cell.angle_gamma   90.00
#
_symmetry.space_group_name_H-M   'P 1'
#
loop_
_entity.id
_entity.type
_entity.pdbx_description
1 polymer ?
#
loop_
_entity_poly.entity_id
_entity_poly.type
_entity_poly.pdbx_seq_one_letter_code
_entity_poly.pdbx_strand_id
1 'polypeptide(L)'
;MPSSNSVKPEERDFFCRVRDGFRHFARKSAEVLGTAWAFIGALVIIAVWALTGPAFHFSDTWQLIINTGTTIVTFLMVFLIQNTQNRDAKAMHLKLDELIRAIQGARNRLVDLEKLSDDELKKLEEQFTRLRDKAAQRAPEAEEIEEEVRARA
;
A
#
# COMPACT_ATOMS: atom_id res chain seq x y z
N MET A 1 -25.15 -12.85 -28.97
CA MET A 1 -25.74 -13.36 -27.72
C MET A 1 -24.61 -14.01 -26.91
N PRO A 2 -23.97 -13.36 -25.92
CA PRO A 2 -22.90 -13.99 -25.18
C PRO A 2 -23.45 -14.76 -23.98
N SER A 3 -22.90 -15.96 -23.85
CA SER A 3 -23.01 -17.00 -22.83
C SER A 3 -23.04 -16.49 -21.39
N SER A 4 -24.19 -16.68 -20.74
CA SER A 4 -24.38 -16.65 -19.29
C SER A 4 -23.56 -17.78 -18.65
N ASN A 5 -22.45 -17.43 -18.01
CA ASN A 5 -21.62 -18.36 -17.27
C ASN A 5 -22.28 -18.65 -15.91
N SER A 6 -23.02 -19.77 -15.84
CA SER A 6 -23.68 -20.27 -14.63
C SER A 6 -22.65 -20.86 -13.66
N VAL A 7 -21.97 -19.98 -12.91
CA VAL A 7 -21.13 -20.40 -11.78
C VAL A 7 -22.06 -20.96 -10.69
N LYS A 8 -21.92 -22.25 -10.38
CA LYS A 8 -22.76 -22.95 -9.39
C LYS A 8 -22.61 -22.29 -8.01
N PRO A 9 -23.71 -22.05 -7.26
CA PRO A 9 -23.68 -21.33 -5.99
C PRO A 9 -22.75 -21.96 -4.93
N GLU A 10 -22.58 -23.29 -4.93
CA GLU A 10 -21.67 -23.97 -3.97
C GLU A 10 -20.18 -23.61 -4.15
N GLU A 11 -19.70 -23.40 -5.38
CA GLU A 11 -18.28 -23.05 -5.61
C GLU A 11 -17.98 -21.64 -5.10
N ARG A 12 -18.91 -20.69 -5.27
CA ARG A 12 -18.78 -19.33 -4.73
C ARG A 12 -18.65 -19.32 -3.20
N ASP A 13 -19.41 -20.17 -2.52
CA ASP A 13 -19.39 -20.26 -1.06
C ASP A 13 -18.07 -20.84 -0.52
N PHE A 14 -17.50 -21.84 -1.21
CA PHE A 14 -16.20 -22.39 -0.84
C PHE A 14 -15.08 -21.35 -0.94
N PHE A 15 -14.97 -20.67 -2.10
CA PHE A 15 -13.92 -19.67 -2.30
C PHE A 15 -14.05 -18.48 -1.34
N CYS A 16 -15.27 -18.03 -1.03
CA CYS A 16 -15.48 -16.97 -0.04
C CYS A 16 -15.04 -17.43 1.35
N ARG A 17 -15.44 -18.63 1.80
CA ARG A 17 -15.09 -19.17 3.12
C ARG A 17 -13.58 -19.38 3.29
N VAL A 18 -12.91 -19.90 2.27
CA VAL A 18 -11.44 -20.07 2.27
C VAL A 18 -10.73 -18.71 2.30
N ARG A 19 -11.18 -17.75 1.48
CA ARG A 19 -10.61 -16.40 1.46
C ARG A 19 -10.80 -15.67 2.80
N ASP A 20 -11.97 -15.80 3.42
CA ASP A 20 -12.25 -15.17 4.71
C ASP A 20 -11.48 -15.85 5.86
N GLY A 21 -11.33 -17.18 5.80
CA GLY A 21 -10.48 -17.93 6.73
C GLY A 21 -9.00 -17.57 6.62
N PHE A 22 -8.45 -17.55 5.40
CA PHE A 22 -7.08 -17.10 5.14
C PHE A 22 -6.88 -15.65 5.60
N ARG A 23 -7.85 -14.77 5.33
CA ARG A 23 -7.79 -13.37 5.75
C ARG A 23 -7.72 -13.23 7.27
N HIS A 24 -8.53 -13.99 8.01
CA HIS A 24 -8.51 -13.96 9.48
C HIS A 24 -7.19 -14.50 10.03
N PHE A 25 -6.70 -15.59 9.45
CA PHE A 25 -5.39 -16.15 9.80
C PHE A 25 -4.26 -15.16 9.52
N ALA A 26 -4.19 -14.60 8.32
CA ALA A 26 -3.14 -13.66 7.92
C ALA A 26 -3.09 -12.44 8.84
N ARG A 27 -4.25 -11.89 9.20
CA ARG A 27 -4.34 -10.72 10.09
C ARG A 27 -3.89 -11.06 11.52
N LYS A 28 -4.37 -12.17 12.08
CA LYS A 28 -3.93 -12.64 13.41
C LYS A 28 -2.44 -12.96 13.44
N SER A 29 -1.93 -13.61 12.40
CA SER A 29 -0.50 -13.92 12.29
C SER A 29 0.33 -12.64 12.22
N ALA A 30 -0.07 -11.65 11.42
CA ALA A 30 0.62 -10.37 11.36
C ALA A 30 0.59 -9.61 12.70
N GLU A 31 -0.56 -9.60 13.39
CA GLU A 31 -0.70 -8.97 14.71
C GLU A 31 0.19 -9.66 15.75
N VAL A 32 0.17 -10.99 15.83
CA VAL A 32 0.98 -11.76 16.78
C VAL A 32 2.48 -11.60 16.49
N LEU A 33 2.89 -11.79 15.23
CA LEU A 33 4.29 -11.72 14.81
C LEU A 33 4.87 -10.30 14.92
N GLY A 34 4.03 -9.26 14.93
CA GLY A 34 4.43 -7.87 15.14
C GLY A 34 4.64 -7.47 16.61
N THR A 35 4.32 -8.34 17.58
CA THR A 35 4.46 -8.01 19.01
C THR A 35 5.89 -8.19 19.52
N ALA A 36 6.29 -7.40 20.52
CA ALA A 36 7.56 -7.55 21.21
C ALA A 36 7.73 -8.95 21.85
N TRP A 37 6.63 -9.57 22.30
CA TRP A 37 6.65 -10.93 22.85
C TRP A 37 6.99 -11.99 21.81
N ALA A 38 6.50 -11.85 20.57
CA ALA A 38 6.88 -12.75 19.48
C ALA A 38 8.37 -12.63 19.14
N PHE A 39 8.92 -11.41 19.18
CA PHE A 39 10.37 -11.19 18.99
C PHE A 39 11.19 -11.87 20.09
N ILE A 40 10.80 -11.72 21.37
CA ILE A 40 11.45 -12.42 22.49
C ILE A 40 11.38 -13.94 22.30
N GLY A 41 10.21 -14.47 21.90
CA GLY A 41 10.05 -15.89 21.60
C GLY A 41 10.98 -16.37 20.48
N ALA A 42 11.11 -15.60 19.40
CA ALA A 42 12.04 -15.89 18.32
C ALA A 42 13.50 -15.92 18.79
N LEU A 43 13.92 -14.97 19.64
CA LEU A 43 15.26 -14.97 20.23
C LEU A 43 15.50 -16.20 21.11
N VAL A 44 14.52 -16.62 21.92
CA VAL A 44 14.62 -17.84 22.72
C VAL A 44 14.77 -19.08 21.83
N ILE A 45 14.01 -19.17 20.74
CA ILE A 45 14.13 -20.27 19.76
C ILE A 45 15.54 -20.31 19.16
N ILE A 46 16.08 -19.16 18.74
CA ILE A 46 17.44 -19.07 18.20
C ILE A 46 18.49 -19.46 19.27
N ALA A 47 18.30 -19.03 20.52
CA ALA A 47 19.20 -19.38 21.62
C ALA A 47 19.18 -20.89 21.91
N VAL A 48 18.00 -21.51 21.98
CA VAL A 48 17.85 -22.97 22.17
C VAL A 48 18.51 -23.72 21.03
N TRP A 49 18.27 -23.31 19.78
CA TRP A 49 18.93 -23.89 18.62
C TRP A 49 20.46 -23.79 18.74
N ALA A 50 21.00 -22.61 19.05
CA ALA A 50 22.44 -22.40 19.22
C ALA A 50 23.04 -23.30 20.33
N LEU A 51 22.33 -23.47 21.45
CA LEU A 51 22.73 -24.33 22.56
C LEU A 51 22.71 -25.83 22.20
N THR A 52 21.85 -26.25 21.27
CA THR A 52 21.88 -27.62 20.75
C THR A 52 23.03 -27.88 19.78
N GLY A 53 23.65 -26.83 19.21
CA GLY A 53 24.75 -26.94 18.24
C GLY A 53 25.93 -27.79 18.70
N PRO A 54 26.50 -27.58 19.91
CA PRO A 54 27.59 -28.39 20.44
C PRO A 54 27.26 -29.89 20.57
N ALA A 55 26.02 -30.24 20.95
CA ALA A 55 25.58 -31.63 21.06
C ALA A 55 25.52 -32.34 19.70
N PHE A 56 25.26 -31.59 18.63
CA PHE A 56 25.24 -32.08 17.24
C PHE A 56 26.51 -31.78 16.46
N HIS A 57 27.59 -31.37 17.14
CA HIS A 57 28.87 -31.00 16.52
C HIS A 57 28.75 -29.98 15.38
N PHE A 58 27.74 -29.10 15.44
CA PHE A 58 27.42 -28.15 14.37
C PHE A 58 27.25 -28.80 12.98
N SER A 59 26.69 -30.01 12.94
CA SER A 59 26.50 -30.80 11.72
C SER A 59 25.68 -30.10 10.63
N ASP A 60 25.87 -30.55 9.38
CA ASP A 60 25.12 -30.05 8.22
C ASP A 60 23.61 -30.19 8.39
N THR A 61 23.15 -31.27 9.04
CA THR A 61 21.70 -31.49 9.30
C THR A 61 21.15 -30.47 10.31
N TRP A 62 21.92 -30.14 11.34
CA TRP A 62 21.54 -29.14 12.34
C TRP A 62 21.42 -27.73 11.75
N GLN A 63 22.31 -27.37 10.83
CA GLN A 63 22.25 -26.11 10.08
C GLN A 63 21.10 -26.12 9.05
N LEU A 64 20.92 -27.23 8.35
CA LEU A 64 19.89 -27.39 7.33
C LEU A 64 18.49 -27.15 7.91
N ILE A 65 18.19 -27.73 9.08
CA ILE A 65 16.87 -27.61 9.71
C ILE A 65 16.49 -26.14 9.94
N ILE A 66 17.39 -25.32 10.50
CA ILE A 66 17.05 -23.91 10.75
C ILE A 66 16.98 -23.10 9.46
N ASN A 67 17.88 -23.36 8.51
CA ASN A 67 17.93 -22.63 7.26
C ASN A 67 16.68 -22.92 6.41
N THR A 68 16.35 -24.20 6.22
CA THR A 68 15.17 -24.64 5.49
C THR A 68 13.88 -24.17 6.19
N GLY A 69 13.80 -24.33 7.52
CA GLY A 69 12.63 -23.89 8.27
C GLY A 69 12.39 -22.38 8.17
N THR A 70 13.45 -21.59 8.41
CA THR A 70 13.36 -20.12 8.34
C THR A 70 13.03 -19.65 6.93
N THR A 71 13.57 -20.30 5.90
CA THR A 71 13.27 -19.97 4.50
C THR A 71 11.79 -20.18 4.17
N ILE A 72 11.21 -21.33 4.56
CA ILE A 72 9.78 -21.59 4.35
C ILE A 72 8.93 -20.56 5.09
N VAL A 73 9.23 -20.31 6.36
CA VAL A 73 8.49 -19.32 7.17
C VAL A 73 8.60 -17.93 6.56
N THR A 74 9.78 -17.51 6.13
CA THR A 74 10.01 -16.21 5.49
C THR A 74 9.24 -16.10 4.18
N PHE A 75 9.27 -17.14 3.35
CA PHE A 75 8.53 -17.16 2.09
C PHE A 75 7.02 -16.98 2.34
N LEU A 76 6.46 -17.72 3.30
CA LEU A 76 5.06 -17.57 3.70
C LEU A 76 4.78 -16.16 4.29
N MET A 77 5.69 -15.65 5.13
CA MET A 77 5.60 -14.32 5.73
C MET A 77 5.50 -13.23 4.66
N VAL A 78 6.27 -13.32 3.57
CA VAL A 78 6.20 -12.36 2.46
C VAL A 78 4.79 -12.31 1.87
N PHE A 79 4.13 -13.45 1.62
CA PHE A 79 2.74 -13.45 1.14
C PHE A 79 1.77 -12.88 2.17
N LEU A 80 1.94 -13.19 3.46
CA LEU A 80 1.10 -12.66 4.53
C LEU A 80 1.23 -11.13 4.66
N ILE A 81 2.46 -10.63 4.61
CA ILE A 81 2.78 -9.20 4.64
C ILE A 81 2.19 -8.53 3.40
N GLN A 82 2.43 -9.05 2.20
CA GLN A 82 1.89 -8.49 0.95
C GLN A 82 0.36 -8.44 0.96
N ASN A 83 -0.32 -9.48 1.45
CA ASN A 83 -1.78 -9.49 1.55
C ASN A 83 -2.30 -8.44 2.54
N THR A 84 -1.61 -8.25 3.66
CA THR A 84 -1.98 -7.23 4.67
C THR A 84 -1.71 -5.83 4.13
N GLN A 85 -0.52 -5.60 3.59
CA GLN A 85 -0.09 -4.31 3.02
C GLN A 85 -0.95 -3.88 1.83
N ASN A 86 -1.28 -4.79 0.90
CA ASN A 86 -2.13 -4.48 -0.25
C ASN A 86 -3.53 -3.99 0.19
N ARG A 87 -4.04 -4.54 1.29
CA ARG A 87 -5.32 -4.10 1.87
C ARG A 87 -5.20 -2.75 2.56
N ASP A 88 -4.14 -2.54 3.33
CA ASP A 88 -3.92 -1.27 4.03
C ASP A 88 -3.69 -0.13 3.03
N ALA A 89 -2.94 -0.38 1.95
CA ALA A 89 -2.80 0.56 0.84
C ALA A 89 -4.17 0.95 0.26
N LYS A 90 -5.01 -0.04 -0.10
CA LYS A 90 -6.36 0.23 -0.62
C LYS A 90 -7.23 1.03 0.35
N ALA A 91 -7.13 0.77 1.65
CA ALA A 91 -7.87 1.52 2.65
C ALA A 91 -7.34 2.96 2.81
N MET A 92 -6.03 3.17 2.66
CA MET A 92 -5.44 4.52 2.63
C MET A 92 -5.93 5.32 1.42
N HIS A 93 -5.94 4.73 0.21
CA HIS A 93 -6.47 5.39 -0.99
C HIS A 93 -7.91 5.85 -0.78
N LEU A 94 -8.80 4.96 -0.32
CA LEU A 94 -10.20 5.32 -0.06
C LEU A 94 -10.38 6.45 0.98
N LYS A 95 -9.56 6.46 2.03
CA LYS A 95 -9.58 7.55 3.03
C LYS A 95 -9.08 8.86 2.46
N LEU A 96 -8.05 8.82 1.61
CA LEU A 96 -7.52 10.00 0.92
C LEU A 96 -8.55 10.57 -0.05
N ASP A 97 -9.21 9.71 -0.82
CA ASP A 97 -10.29 10.10 -1.75
C ASP A 97 -11.42 10.81 -1.01
N GLU A 98 -11.83 10.30 0.15
CA GLU A 98 -12.88 10.91 0.98
C GLU A 98 -12.42 12.25 1.58
N LEU A 99 -11.16 12.37 2.01
CA LEU A 99 -10.59 13.65 2.47
C LEU A 99 -10.53 14.69 1.34
N ILE A 100 -10.08 14.31 0.14
CA ILE A 100 -10.08 15.20 -1.04
C ILE A 100 -11.50 15.64 -1.37
N ARG A 101 -12.48 14.74 -1.24
CA ARG A 101 -13.90 15.04 -1.47
C ARG A 101 -14.50 15.95 -0.40
N ALA A 102 -14.11 15.79 0.86
CA ALA A 102 -14.63 16.56 2.01
C ALA A 102 -14.00 17.95 2.14
N ILE A 103 -12.76 18.14 1.66
CA ILE A 103 -12.13 19.45 1.56
C ILE A 103 -12.75 20.18 0.37
N GLN A 104 -13.85 20.88 0.67
CA GLN A 104 -14.70 21.70 -0.19
C GLN A 104 -14.04 22.16 -1.51
N GLY A 105 -14.39 21.52 -2.62
CA GLY A 105 -14.13 22.06 -3.95
C GLY A 105 -12.71 21.87 -4.50
N ALA A 106 -11.93 20.90 -3.99
CA ALA A 106 -10.77 20.39 -4.71
C ALA A 106 -11.25 19.79 -6.05
N ARG A 107 -11.23 20.65 -7.08
CA ARG A 107 -11.56 20.43 -8.49
C ARG A 107 -11.58 18.92 -8.80
N ASN A 108 -12.78 18.37 -9.03
CA ASN A 108 -13.15 16.93 -9.20
C ASN A 108 -12.27 16.10 -10.17
N ARG A 109 -11.23 16.69 -10.77
CA ARG A 109 -10.26 16.10 -11.69
C ARG A 109 -9.01 15.52 -11.01
N LEU A 110 -8.81 15.67 -9.70
CA LEU A 110 -7.65 15.08 -8.99
C LEU A 110 -7.93 13.76 -8.26
N VAL A 111 -9.20 13.40 -8.04
CA VAL A 111 -9.61 12.25 -7.22
C VAL A 111 -9.24 10.89 -7.85
N ASP A 112 -8.89 10.84 -9.13
CA ASP A 112 -8.55 9.59 -9.83
C ASP A 112 -7.23 9.67 -10.61
N LEU A 113 -6.27 10.51 -10.17
CA LEU A 113 -4.97 10.64 -10.85
C LEU A 113 -4.26 9.29 -11.07
N GLU A 114 -4.42 8.35 -10.13
CA GLU A 114 -3.85 7.00 -10.19
C GLU A 114 -4.50 6.06 -11.22
N LYS A 115 -5.68 6.43 -11.74
CA LYS A 115 -6.43 5.66 -12.74
C LYS A 115 -6.36 6.26 -14.14
N LEU A 116 -5.77 7.45 -14.27
CA LEU A 116 -5.57 8.10 -15.56
C LEU A 116 -4.51 7.36 -16.37
N SER A 117 -4.72 7.29 -17.68
CA SER A 117 -3.66 6.88 -18.60
C SER A 117 -2.54 7.93 -18.65
N ASP A 118 -1.33 7.53 -19.05
CA ASP A 118 -0.17 8.44 -19.17
C ASP A 118 -0.48 9.65 -20.07
N ASP A 119 -1.26 9.44 -21.13
CA ASP A 119 -1.69 10.51 -22.05
C ASP A 119 -2.62 11.52 -21.39
N GLU A 120 -3.49 11.07 -20.49
CA GLU A 120 -4.39 11.95 -19.74
C GLU A 120 -3.64 12.71 -18.64
N LEU A 121 -2.66 12.07 -18.01
CA LEU A 121 -1.80 12.69 -17.02
C LEU A 121 -0.97 13.82 -17.65
N LYS A 122 -0.40 13.57 -18.83
CA LYS A 122 0.35 14.58 -19.60
C LYS A 122 -0.52 15.78 -19.99
N LYS A 123 -1.75 15.54 -20.47
CA LYS A 123 -2.70 16.62 -20.78
C LYS A 123 -3.07 17.45 -19.55
N LEU A 124 -3.15 16.82 -18.38
CA LEU A 124 -3.45 17.51 -17.13
C LEU A 124 -2.26 18.37 -16.69
N GLU A 125 -1.04 17.85 -16.79
CA GLU A 125 0.20 18.59 -16.52
C GLU A 125 0.32 19.83 -17.42
N GLU A 126 0.11 19.68 -18.73
CA GLU A 126 0.13 20.80 -19.68
C GLU A 126 -0.90 21.90 -19.34
N GLN A 127 -2.08 21.52 -18.83
CA GLN A 127 -3.07 22.50 -18.39
C GLN A 127 -2.63 23.25 -17.12
N PHE A 128 -1.98 22.58 -16.16
CA PHE A 128 -1.46 23.22 -14.96
C PHE A 128 -0.31 24.17 -15.28
N THR A 129 0.60 23.77 -16.16
CA THR A 129 1.71 24.63 -16.62
C THR A 129 1.16 25.89 -17.29
N ARG A 130 0.18 25.76 -18.19
CA ARG A 130 -0.48 26.92 -18.82
C ARG A 130 -1.18 27.85 -17.82
N LEU A 131 -1.80 27.29 -16.77
CA LEU A 131 -2.45 28.09 -15.73
C LEU A 131 -1.42 28.83 -14.86
N ARG A 132 -0.30 28.19 -14.52
CA ARG A 132 0.81 28.82 -13.80
C ARG A 132 1.43 29.95 -14.62
N ASP A 133 1.68 29.73 -15.90
CA ASP A 133 2.27 30.75 -16.78
C ASP A 133 1.34 31.97 -16.91
N LYS A 134 0.03 31.75 -17.06
CA LYS A 134 -0.96 32.85 -17.09
C LYS A 134 -1.06 33.60 -15.76
N ALA A 135 -0.89 32.91 -14.63
CA ALA A 135 -0.86 33.56 -13.31
C ALA A 135 0.43 34.36 -13.10
N ALA A 136 1.57 33.82 -13.53
CA ALA A 136 2.86 34.50 -13.47
C ALA A 136 2.91 35.73 -14.39
N GLN A 137 2.22 35.71 -15.53
CA GLN A 137 2.13 36.86 -16.45
C GLN A 137 1.19 37.97 -15.93
N ARG A 138 0.17 37.63 -15.13
CA ARG A 138 -0.75 38.61 -14.53
C ARG A 138 -0.21 39.29 -13.27
N ALA A 139 0.77 38.68 -12.59
CA ALA A 139 1.39 39.24 -11.40
C ALA A 139 2.11 40.59 -11.66
N PRO A 140 2.96 40.76 -12.70
CA PRO A 140 3.62 42.04 -12.98
C PRO A 140 2.64 43.10 -13.51
N GLU A 141 1.63 42.72 -14.31
CA GLU A 141 0.60 43.64 -14.82
C GLU A 141 -0.24 44.26 -13.69
N ALA A 142 -0.49 43.51 -12.61
CA ALA A 142 -1.26 44.00 -11.46
C ALA A 142 -0.46 44.99 -10.60
N GLU A 143 0.85 44.78 -10.41
CA GLU A 143 1.72 45.70 -9.68
C GLU A 143 1.94 47.02 -10.42
N GLU A 144 2.09 46.97 -11.75
CA GLU A 144 2.32 48.16 -12.59
C GLU A 144 1.09 49.09 -12.65
N ILE A 145 -0.11 48.50 -12.70
CA ILE A 145 -1.39 49.24 -12.63
C ILE A 145 -1.58 49.88 -11.25
N GLU A 146 -1.17 49.21 -10.17
CA GLU A 146 -1.31 49.73 -8.80
C GLU A 146 -0.34 50.89 -8.52
N GLU A 147 0.88 50.85 -9.08
CA GLU A 147 1.82 51.98 -9.06
C GLU A 147 1.33 53.18 -9.89
N GLU A 148 0.79 52.95 -11.09
CA GLU A 148 0.23 54.03 -11.92
C GLU A 148 -0.97 54.72 -11.26
N VAL A 149 -1.85 53.96 -10.60
CA VAL A 149 -2.99 54.50 -9.86
C VAL A 149 -2.53 55.30 -8.64
N ARG A 150 -1.49 54.84 -7.93
CA ARG A 150 -0.90 55.56 -6.79
C ARG A 150 -0.18 56.84 -7.22
N ALA A 151 0.49 56.84 -8.37
CA ALA A 151 1.20 58.01 -8.89
C ALA A 151 0.25 59.11 -9.43
N ARG A 152 -1.01 58.77 -9.70
CA ARG A 152 -2.04 59.69 -10.20
C ARG A 152 -3.03 60.19 -9.13
N ALA A 153 -2.91 59.72 -7.87
CA ALA A 153 -3.72 60.11 -6.72
C ALA A 153 -2.99 61.15 -5.85
#